data_AF-A0A841C992-F1
#
_entry.id   AF-A0A841C992-F1
#
_cell.length_a   1.000
_cell.length_b   1.000
_cell.length_c   1.000
_cell.angle_alpha   90.00
_cell.angle_beta   90.00
_cell.angle_gamma   90.00
#
_symmetry.space_group_name_H-M   'P 1'
#
loop_
_entity.id
_entity.type
_entity.pdbx_description
1 polymer ?
#
loop_
_entity_poly.entity_id
_entity_poly.type
_entity_poly.pdbx_seq_one_letter_code
_entity_poly.pdbx_strand_id
1 'polypeptide(L)'
;MSIGRIGVDIVPLDRVRGLIASPALPRLLSESEFRLSSTADGLDPSGVAGRIAAKEAVFKLFHVAGQPMPWLTTEILRGPGGWPEVRLSGRAAHLARRAGLGHIAISITHDESYAIAVAAAVAPDRALPRGVVMPSPGIDKVRDWILGRHPERTEVGPDENLIESRLVDSLSFVELVYVIEDASGVEIDFDRIDLTDFQSVSAIDRAFFARGEG
;
A
#
# COMPACT_ATOMS: atom_id res chain seq x y z
N MET A 1 9.77 13.30 11.67
CA MET A 1 10.23 12.30 12.66
C MET A 1 9.93 10.91 12.12
N SER A 2 10.22 9.83 12.82
CA SER A 2 9.77 8.47 12.45
C SER A 2 8.89 7.93 13.55
N ILE A 3 7.75 7.33 13.20
CA ILE A 3 6.80 6.76 14.16
C ILE A 3 6.80 5.23 14.05
N GLY A 4 6.75 4.56 15.20
CA GLY A 4 6.53 3.12 15.23
C GLY A 4 5.09 2.79 14.86
N ARG A 5 4.90 1.88 13.90
CA ARG A 5 3.59 1.29 13.60
C ARG A 5 3.55 -0.14 14.10
N ILE A 6 2.39 -0.55 14.59
CA ILE A 6 2.14 -1.90 15.12
C ILE A 6 0.88 -2.46 14.46
N GLY A 7 0.96 -3.72 14.06
CA GLY A 7 -0.16 -4.54 13.66
C GLY A 7 -0.24 -5.78 14.55
N VAL A 8 -1.44 -6.11 15.03
CA VAL A 8 -1.68 -7.31 15.83
C VAL A 8 -2.84 -8.08 15.22
N ASP A 9 -2.75 -9.41 15.19
CA ASP A 9 -3.85 -10.26 14.76
C ASP A 9 -3.88 -11.59 15.55
N ILE A 10 -5.06 -12.22 15.58
CA ILE A 10 -5.34 -13.47 16.28
C ILE A 10 -6.20 -14.39 15.41
N VAL A 11 -5.75 -15.64 15.26
CA VAL A 11 -6.41 -16.66 14.44
C VAL A 11 -6.77 -17.87 15.31
N PRO A 12 -8.06 -18.25 15.41
CA PRO A 12 -8.48 -19.47 16.09
C PRO A 12 -8.02 -20.73 15.34
N LEU A 13 -7.39 -21.68 16.04
CA LEU A 13 -6.91 -22.93 15.44
C LEU A 13 -8.06 -23.81 14.90
N ASP A 14 -9.23 -23.78 15.54
CA ASP A 14 -10.41 -24.52 15.06
C ASP A 14 -10.85 -24.08 13.66
N ARG A 15 -10.77 -22.78 13.37
CA ARG A 15 -11.06 -22.25 12.03
C ARG A 15 -10.05 -22.76 11.01
N VAL A 16 -8.79 -22.89 11.41
CA VAL A 16 -7.71 -23.39 10.56
C VAL A 16 -7.84 -24.88 10.32
N ARG A 17 -8.21 -25.68 11.33
CA ARG A 17 -8.48 -27.12 11.16
C ARG A 17 -9.49 -27.39 10.04
N GLY A 18 -10.57 -26.60 9.96
CA GLY A 18 -11.53 -26.67 8.85
C GLY A 18 -10.98 -26.15 7.51
N LEU A 19 -10.00 -25.25 7.54
CA LEU A 19 -9.38 -24.66 6.34
C LEU A 19 -8.31 -25.56 5.72
N ILE A 20 -7.66 -26.44 6.47
CA ILE A 20 -6.55 -27.28 5.97
C ILE A 20 -7.00 -28.18 4.80
N ALA A 21 -8.22 -28.70 4.85
CA ALA A 21 -8.79 -29.52 3.77
C ALA A 21 -9.43 -28.67 2.64
N SER A 22 -9.41 -27.34 2.76
CA SER A 22 -10.10 -26.46 1.82
C SER A 22 -9.29 -26.19 0.56
N PRO A 23 -9.93 -26.14 -0.63
CA PRO A 23 -9.28 -25.70 -1.87
C PRO A 23 -8.84 -24.23 -1.84
N ALA A 24 -9.24 -23.46 -0.82
CA ALA A 24 -8.81 -22.08 -0.63
C ALA A 24 -7.39 -21.96 -0.04
N LEU A 25 -6.89 -22.97 0.67
CA LEU A 25 -5.62 -22.90 1.38
C LEU A 25 -4.41 -22.55 0.48
N PRO A 26 -4.28 -23.08 -0.75
CA PRO A 26 -3.22 -22.68 -1.68
C PRO A 26 -3.23 -21.22 -2.11
N ARG A 27 -4.32 -20.48 -1.82
CA ARG A 27 -4.39 -19.02 -2.07
C ARG A 27 -3.87 -18.19 -0.90
N LEU A 28 -3.62 -18.81 0.25
CA LEU A 28 -3.23 -18.13 1.50
C LEU A 28 -1.74 -18.30 1.81
N LEU A 29 -1.18 -19.46 1.50
CA LEU A 29 0.22 -19.80 1.77
C LEU A 29 0.98 -20.06 0.48
N SER A 30 2.20 -19.52 0.41
CA SER A 30 3.19 -19.88 -0.60
C SER A 30 3.66 -21.33 -0.40
N GLU A 31 4.27 -21.91 -1.43
CA GLU A 31 4.86 -23.24 -1.35
C GLU A 31 5.92 -23.36 -0.23
N SER A 32 6.71 -22.30 -0.01
CA SER A 32 7.70 -22.24 1.07
C SER A 32 7.03 -22.30 2.45
N GLU A 33 5.93 -21.59 2.61
CA GLU A 33 5.17 -21.58 3.86
C GLU A 33 4.43 -22.89 4.12
N PHE A 34 3.95 -23.55 3.06
CA PHE A 34 3.44 -24.90 3.14
C PHE A 34 4.49 -25.84 3.72
N ARG A 35 5.69 -25.87 3.12
CA ARG A 35 6.80 -26.72 3.61
C ARG A 35 7.15 -26.44 5.06
N LEU A 36 7.19 -25.16 5.45
CA LEU A 36 7.50 -24.78 6.84
C LEU A 36 6.34 -25.02 7.83
N SER A 37 5.14 -25.33 7.33
CA SER A 37 3.96 -25.71 8.14
C SER A 37 3.71 -27.22 8.09
N SER A 38 4.54 -28.00 7.39
CA SER A 38 4.39 -29.44 7.28
C SER A 38 5.21 -30.17 8.34
N THR A 39 4.63 -31.25 8.84
CA THR A 39 5.24 -32.23 9.76
C THR A 39 5.18 -33.62 9.13
N ALA A 40 5.72 -34.63 9.81
CA ALA A 40 5.59 -36.03 9.37
C ALA A 40 4.12 -36.48 9.28
N ASP A 41 3.24 -35.91 10.11
CA ASP A 41 1.82 -36.27 10.19
C ASP A 41 0.92 -35.40 9.31
N GLY A 42 1.52 -34.55 8.47
CA GLY A 42 0.81 -33.62 7.58
C GLY A 42 0.93 -32.16 8.01
N LEU A 43 -0.05 -31.34 7.59
CA LEU A 43 0.01 -29.90 7.82
C LEU A 43 -0.34 -29.56 9.28
N ASP A 44 0.58 -28.89 9.98
CA ASP A 44 0.39 -28.45 11.36
C ASP A 44 -0.56 -27.24 11.43
N PRO A 45 -1.74 -27.37 12.08
CA PRO A 45 -2.67 -26.26 12.24
C PRO A 45 -2.07 -25.05 12.94
N SER A 46 -1.15 -25.24 13.89
CA SER A 46 -0.54 -24.15 14.65
C SER A 46 0.37 -23.31 13.76
N GLY A 47 1.23 -23.98 12.97
CA GLY A 47 2.08 -23.34 11.97
C GLY A 47 1.29 -22.60 10.89
N VAL A 48 0.17 -23.15 10.43
CA VAL A 48 -0.72 -22.48 9.47
C VAL A 48 -1.40 -21.25 10.10
N ALA A 49 -1.96 -21.41 11.30
CA ALA A 49 -2.62 -20.32 12.03
C ALA A 49 -1.66 -19.17 12.31
N GLY A 50 -0.44 -19.47 12.76
CA GLY A 50 0.60 -18.47 13.01
C GLY A 50 0.98 -17.67 11.78
N ARG A 51 1.05 -18.31 10.60
CA ARG A 51 1.34 -17.61 9.34
C ARG A 51 0.19 -16.73 8.87
N ILE A 52 -1.05 -17.20 9.01
CA ILE A 52 -2.22 -16.37 8.68
C ILE A 52 -2.26 -15.15 9.58
N ALA A 53 -2.12 -15.32 10.90
CA ALA A 53 -2.07 -14.23 11.87
C ALA A 53 -0.94 -13.24 11.55
N ALA A 54 0.25 -13.75 11.21
CA ALA A 54 1.39 -12.91 10.87
C ALA A 54 1.17 -12.10 9.59
N LYS A 55 0.59 -12.69 8.54
CA LYS A 55 0.23 -11.97 7.31
C LYS A 55 -0.79 -10.87 7.59
N GLU A 56 -1.79 -11.13 8.42
CA GLU A 56 -2.80 -10.15 8.84
C GLU A 56 -2.20 -9.02 9.68
N ALA A 57 -1.32 -9.35 10.62
CA ALA A 57 -0.57 -8.36 11.40
C ALA A 57 0.29 -7.46 10.50
N VAL A 58 0.99 -8.03 9.51
CA VAL A 58 1.79 -7.27 8.53
C VAL A 58 0.90 -6.37 7.68
N PHE A 59 -0.24 -6.88 7.19
CA PHE A 59 -1.17 -6.09 6.37
C PHE A 59 -1.71 -4.85 7.10
N LYS A 60 -1.94 -4.97 8.41
CA LYS A 60 -2.34 -3.84 9.24
C LYS A 60 -1.30 -2.72 9.27
N LEU A 61 0.00 -3.01 9.12
CA LEU A 61 1.03 -1.97 9.02
C LEU A 61 0.90 -1.10 7.76
N PHE A 62 0.27 -1.61 6.70
CA PHE A 62 0.10 -0.87 5.45
C PHE A 62 -0.88 0.30 5.58
N HIS A 63 -1.77 0.29 6.59
CA HIS A 63 -2.81 1.32 6.79
C HIS A 63 -3.63 1.63 5.53
N VAL A 64 -4.06 0.58 4.81
CA VAL A 64 -4.89 0.71 3.61
C VAL A 64 -6.29 0.17 3.87
N ALA A 65 -7.30 0.99 3.60
CA ALA A 65 -8.71 0.60 3.72
C ALA A 65 -9.24 0.02 2.39
N GLY A 66 -10.15 -0.96 2.48
CA GLY A 66 -10.87 -1.50 1.30
C GLY A 66 -10.00 -2.31 0.32
N GLN A 67 -8.75 -2.61 0.65
CA GLN A 67 -7.84 -3.36 -0.21
C GLN A 67 -7.87 -4.86 0.13
N PRO A 68 -7.98 -5.77 -0.85
CA PRO A 68 -7.85 -7.20 -0.58
C PRO A 68 -6.45 -7.58 -0.09
N MET A 69 -6.39 -8.53 0.86
CA MET A 69 -5.14 -9.06 1.42
C MET A 69 -4.24 -9.67 0.33
N PRO A 70 -2.97 -9.23 0.21
CA PRO A 70 -2.02 -9.77 -0.76
C PRO A 70 -1.33 -11.07 -0.27
N TRP A 71 -2.12 -12.09 0.08
CA TRP A 71 -1.71 -13.31 0.80
C TRP A 71 -0.40 -13.96 0.32
N LEU A 72 -0.30 -14.32 -0.96
CA LEU A 72 0.86 -15.05 -1.49
C LEU A 72 2.11 -14.18 -1.65
N THR A 73 1.94 -12.86 -1.67
CA THR A 73 3.07 -11.92 -1.78
C THR A 73 3.51 -11.33 -0.45
N THR A 74 2.84 -11.69 0.65
CA THR A 74 3.25 -11.46 2.02
C THR A 74 3.68 -12.80 2.61
N GLU A 75 4.96 -13.15 2.54
CA GLU A 75 5.45 -14.44 3.04
C GLU A 75 6.06 -14.32 4.44
N ILE A 76 5.81 -15.34 5.25
CA ILE A 76 6.32 -15.49 6.62
C ILE A 76 7.24 -16.71 6.64
N LEU A 77 8.54 -16.43 6.51
CA LEU A 77 9.59 -17.43 6.38
C LEU A 77 10.33 -17.64 7.70
N ARG A 78 11.20 -18.65 7.74
CA ARG A 78 12.11 -18.87 8.87
C ARG A 78 13.48 -18.28 8.52
N GLY A 79 13.92 -17.31 9.30
CA GLY A 79 15.25 -16.71 9.18
C GLY A 79 16.37 -17.67 9.63
N PRO A 80 17.64 -17.30 9.41
CA PRO A 80 18.79 -18.15 9.73
C PRO A 80 18.87 -18.58 11.20
N GLY A 81 18.44 -17.72 12.13
CA GLY A 81 18.40 -18.04 13.56
C GLY A 81 17.09 -18.66 14.05
N GLY A 82 16.19 -19.07 13.15
CA GLY A 82 14.95 -19.76 13.48
C GLY A 82 13.75 -18.87 13.81
N TRP A 83 13.95 -17.56 13.95
CA TRP A 83 12.87 -16.59 14.11
C TRP A 83 12.08 -16.37 12.81
N PRO A 84 10.82 -15.91 12.89
CA PRO A 84 10.04 -15.56 11.70
C PRO A 84 10.56 -14.29 11.02
N GLU A 85 10.56 -14.28 9.68
CA GLU A 85 10.94 -13.13 8.85
C GLU A 85 9.87 -12.83 7.80
N VAL A 86 9.61 -11.54 7.57
CA VAL A 86 8.65 -11.07 6.57
C VAL A 86 9.36 -10.87 5.23
N ARG A 87 8.89 -11.56 4.19
CA ARG A 87 9.31 -11.30 2.80
C ARG A 87 8.13 -10.76 2.00
N LEU A 88 8.28 -9.54 1.49
CA LEU A 88 7.27 -8.90 0.66
C LEU A 88 7.69 -8.89 -0.80
N SER A 89 6.76 -9.27 -1.68
CA SER A 89 6.91 -9.19 -3.13
C SER A 89 5.67 -8.56 -3.77
N GLY A 90 5.69 -8.36 -5.10
CA GLY A 90 4.53 -7.92 -5.88
C GLY A 90 3.69 -6.81 -5.22
N ARG A 91 2.41 -7.08 -5.01
CA ARG A 91 1.45 -6.13 -4.44
C ARG A 91 1.75 -5.77 -2.98
N ALA A 92 2.16 -6.74 -2.16
CA ALA A 92 2.50 -6.46 -0.76
C ALA A 92 3.71 -5.51 -0.65
N ALA A 93 4.74 -5.72 -1.47
CA ALA A 93 5.90 -4.83 -1.52
C ALA A 93 5.53 -3.42 -1.99
N HIS A 94 4.62 -3.30 -2.97
CA HIS A 94 4.09 -2.01 -3.41
C HIS A 94 3.34 -1.27 -2.27
N LEU A 95 2.47 -1.98 -1.54
CA LEU A 95 1.74 -1.40 -0.40
C LEU A 95 2.69 -0.96 0.73
N ALA A 96 3.69 -1.78 1.06
CA ALA A 96 4.70 -1.43 2.07
C ALA A 96 5.51 -0.19 1.68
N ARG A 97 5.95 -0.08 0.41
CA ARG A 97 6.63 1.11 -0.11
C ARG A 97 5.76 2.35 -0.03
N ARG A 98 4.48 2.27 -0.44
CA ARG A 98 3.52 3.39 -0.34
C ARG A 98 3.30 3.83 1.10
N ALA A 99 3.29 2.88 2.04
CA ALA A 99 3.15 3.13 3.47
C ALA A 99 4.44 3.69 4.11
N GLY A 100 5.56 3.70 3.38
CA GLY A 100 6.87 4.14 3.86
C GLY A 100 7.49 3.19 4.88
N LEU A 101 7.11 1.91 4.85
CA LEU A 101 7.61 0.93 5.81
C LEU A 101 9.06 0.56 5.48
N GLY A 102 9.93 0.66 6.47
CA GLY A 102 11.26 0.05 6.43
C GLY A 102 11.19 -1.45 6.76
N HIS A 103 12.20 -1.92 7.51
CA HIS A 103 12.20 -3.29 8.02
C HIS A 103 10.98 -3.58 8.91
N ILE A 104 10.35 -4.73 8.70
CA ILE A 104 9.20 -5.21 9.48
C ILE A 104 9.69 -6.32 10.42
N ALA A 105 9.70 -6.04 11.72
CA ALA A 105 9.86 -7.05 12.75
C ALA A 105 8.54 -7.80 12.95
N ILE A 106 8.60 -9.10 13.18
CA ILE A 106 7.43 -9.96 13.41
C ILE A 106 7.72 -10.91 14.57
N SER A 107 6.72 -11.11 15.42
CA SER A 107 6.72 -12.16 16.45
C SER A 107 5.42 -12.94 16.36
N ILE A 108 5.51 -14.25 16.60
CA ILE A 108 4.39 -15.19 16.48
C ILE A 108 4.42 -16.07 17.72
N THR A 109 3.26 -16.25 18.34
CA THR A 109 3.05 -17.24 19.39
C THR A 109 1.78 -18.00 19.10
N HIS A 110 1.69 -19.23 19.58
CA HIS A 110 0.45 -19.98 19.55
C HIS A 110 0.31 -20.79 20.82
N ASP A 111 -0.93 -21.16 21.09
CA ASP A 111 -1.33 -22.13 22.10
C ASP A 111 -2.36 -23.09 21.44
N GLU A 112 -2.94 -24.01 22.20
CA GLU A 112 -3.87 -25.03 21.69
C GLU A 112 -5.08 -24.45 20.92
N SER A 113 -5.50 -23.24 21.28
CA SER A 113 -6.73 -22.60 20.78
C SER A 113 -6.49 -21.48 19.77
N TYR A 114 -5.39 -20.74 19.89
CA TYR A 114 -5.16 -19.52 19.10
C TYR A 114 -3.70 -19.37 18.67
N ALA A 115 -3.49 -18.76 17.51
CA ALA A 115 -2.23 -18.16 17.13
C ALA A 115 -2.36 -16.64 17.13
N ILE A 116 -1.34 -15.95 17.63
CA ILE A 116 -1.26 -14.49 17.70
C ILE A 116 0.02 -14.05 17.01
N ALA A 117 -0.06 -12.94 16.28
CA ALA A 117 1.13 -12.32 15.71
C ALA A 117 1.13 -10.80 15.96
N VAL A 118 2.33 -10.27 16.18
CA VAL A 118 2.59 -8.83 16.29
C VAL A 118 3.65 -8.46 15.28
N ALA A 119 3.30 -7.55 14.37
CA ALA A 119 4.21 -6.94 13.41
C ALA A 119 4.51 -5.50 13.84
N ALA A 120 5.76 -5.08 13.71
CA ALA A 120 6.18 -3.71 14.00
C ALA A 120 7.13 -3.20 12.91
N ALA A 121 6.99 -1.93 12.55
CA ALA A 121 7.87 -1.28 11.59
C ALA A 121 8.06 0.19 11.97
N VAL A 122 9.22 0.72 11.61
CA VAL A 122 9.43 2.17 11.59
C VAL A 122 8.91 2.70 10.26
N ALA A 123 8.06 3.71 10.34
CA ALA A 123 7.58 4.46 9.19
C ALA A 123 7.93 5.95 9.40
N PRO A 124 8.03 6.75 8.34
CA PRO A 124 8.07 8.20 8.51
C PRO A 124 6.85 8.64 9.33
N ASP A 125 7.09 9.56 10.27
CA ASP A 125 6.06 10.28 11.00
C ASP A 125 5.33 11.17 10.01
N ARG A 126 4.38 10.53 9.32
CA ARG A 126 3.45 11.19 8.43
C ARG A 126 2.26 11.50 9.33
N ALA A 127 2.17 12.73 9.81
CA ALA A 127 0.93 13.24 10.36
C ALA A 127 -0.20 12.88 9.39
N LEU A 128 -1.28 12.27 9.88
CA LEU A 128 -2.54 12.29 9.14
C LEU A 128 -2.78 13.77 8.80
N PRO A 129 -2.85 14.18 7.53
CA PRO A 129 -2.75 15.60 7.21
C PRO A 129 -3.92 16.37 7.84
N ARG A 130 -3.57 17.31 8.72
CA ARG A 130 -4.40 18.47 9.07
C ARG A 130 -3.76 19.70 8.43
N GLY A 131 -4.37 20.20 7.36
CA GLY A 131 -4.26 21.60 6.90
C GLY A 131 -3.07 22.00 6.01
N VAL A 132 -3.42 22.43 4.78
CA VAL A 132 -2.70 23.28 3.78
C VAL A 132 -1.39 22.75 3.17
N VAL A 133 -1.43 22.54 1.84
CA VAL A 133 -0.30 22.17 0.96
C VAL A 133 0.20 23.42 0.24
N MET A 134 1.52 23.66 0.24
CA MET A 134 2.17 24.71 -0.57
C MET A 134 2.60 24.11 -1.92
N PRO A 135 2.43 24.82 -3.04
CA PRO A 135 2.74 24.31 -4.37
C PRO A 135 4.25 24.14 -4.63
N SER A 136 4.60 23.06 -5.36
CA SER A 136 5.94 22.77 -5.90
C SER A 136 6.26 23.54 -7.22
N PRO A 137 7.53 23.76 -7.60
CA PRO A 137 7.86 24.42 -8.88
C PRO A 137 7.32 23.70 -10.12
N GLY A 138 7.12 22.38 -10.03
CA GLY A 138 6.52 21.57 -11.10
C GLY A 138 5.00 21.72 -11.20
N ILE A 139 4.28 21.92 -10.08
CA ILE A 139 2.83 22.10 -10.13
C ILE A 139 2.43 23.45 -10.76
N ASP A 140 3.29 24.46 -10.67
CA ASP A 140 3.01 25.76 -11.30
C ASP A 140 2.94 25.64 -12.84
N LYS A 141 3.74 24.76 -13.47
CA LYS A 141 3.59 24.44 -14.91
C LYS A 141 2.20 23.88 -15.24
N VAL A 142 1.65 23.03 -14.37
CA VAL A 142 0.31 22.46 -14.56
C VAL A 142 -0.76 23.55 -14.42
N ARG A 143 -0.61 24.45 -13.44
CA ARG A 143 -1.54 25.58 -13.25
C ARG A 143 -1.51 26.54 -14.43
N ASP A 144 -0.33 26.90 -14.91
CA ASP A 144 -0.15 27.79 -16.06
C ASP A 144 -0.77 27.18 -17.32
N TRP A 145 -0.60 25.87 -17.53
CA TRP A 145 -1.24 25.16 -18.63
C TRP A 145 -2.77 25.20 -18.55
N ILE A 146 -3.36 24.99 -17.36
CA ILE A 146 -4.82 25.10 -17.17
C ILE A 146 -5.29 26.52 -17.48
N LEU A 147 -4.65 27.55 -16.92
CA LEU A 147 -5.04 28.95 -17.13
C LEU A 147 -4.86 29.40 -18.58
N GLY A 148 -3.84 28.91 -19.29
CA GLY A 148 -3.63 29.21 -20.71
C GLY A 148 -4.76 28.71 -21.61
N ARG A 149 -5.50 27.67 -21.20
CA ARG A 149 -6.67 27.13 -21.91
C ARG A 149 -7.96 27.87 -21.58
N HIS A 150 -7.99 28.58 -20.46
CA HIS A 150 -9.15 29.28 -19.91
C HIS A 150 -8.83 30.76 -19.72
N PRO A 151 -8.66 31.53 -20.81
CA PRO A 151 -8.25 32.94 -20.75
C PRO A 151 -9.24 33.84 -20.00
N GLU A 152 -10.47 33.37 -19.77
CA GLU A 152 -11.48 34.02 -18.94
C GLU A 152 -11.21 33.91 -17.43
N ARG A 153 -10.24 33.09 -17.00
CA ARG A 153 -9.88 32.86 -15.60
C ARG A 153 -8.52 33.44 -15.25
N THR A 154 -8.39 33.90 -14.01
CA THR A 154 -7.12 34.42 -13.46
C THR A 154 -6.47 33.47 -12.45
N GLU A 155 -7.24 32.51 -11.93
CA GLU A 155 -6.78 31.53 -10.95
C GLU A 155 -7.55 30.20 -11.06
N VAL A 156 -6.95 29.14 -10.52
CA VAL A 156 -7.59 27.83 -10.34
C VAL A 156 -7.45 27.41 -8.88
N GLY A 157 -8.55 26.99 -8.27
CA GLY A 157 -8.55 26.57 -6.86
C GLY A 157 -7.72 25.30 -6.65
N PRO A 158 -6.98 25.15 -5.53
CA PRO A 158 -6.15 23.98 -5.28
C PRO A 158 -6.95 22.68 -5.22
N ASP A 159 -8.15 22.73 -4.64
CA ASP A 159 -9.05 21.58 -4.51
C ASP A 159 -10.29 21.70 -5.43
N GLU A 160 -10.26 22.60 -6.42
CA GLU A 160 -11.31 22.70 -7.43
C GLU A 160 -11.34 21.42 -8.28
N ASN A 161 -12.53 20.87 -8.50
CA ASN A 161 -12.69 19.68 -9.33
C ASN A 161 -12.55 20.06 -10.81
N LEU A 162 -11.40 19.75 -11.39
CA LEU A 162 -11.04 20.16 -12.75
C LEU A 162 -11.97 19.57 -13.82
N ILE A 163 -12.56 18.40 -13.55
CA ILE A 163 -13.46 17.72 -14.49
C ILE A 163 -14.87 18.31 -14.40
N GLU A 164 -15.40 18.45 -13.19
CA GLU A 164 -16.74 19.02 -12.97
C GLU A 164 -16.80 20.49 -13.37
N SER A 165 -15.74 21.25 -13.11
CA SER A 165 -15.59 22.64 -13.56
C SER A 165 -15.31 22.78 -15.06
N ARG A 166 -15.16 21.67 -15.80
CA ARG A 166 -14.81 21.62 -17.23
C ARG A 166 -13.50 22.34 -17.57
N LEU A 167 -12.57 22.35 -16.63
CA LEU A 167 -11.20 22.83 -16.84
C LEU A 167 -10.35 21.77 -17.55
N VAL A 168 -10.73 20.50 -17.39
CA VAL A 168 -10.12 19.35 -18.07
C VAL A 168 -11.25 18.46 -18.58
N ASP A 169 -11.29 18.29 -19.89
CA ASP A 169 -12.18 17.37 -20.61
C ASP A 169 -11.42 16.13 -21.09
N SER A 170 -12.12 15.18 -21.71
CA SER A 170 -11.52 13.92 -22.17
C SER A 170 -10.37 14.09 -23.17
N LEU A 171 -10.35 15.18 -23.95
CA LEU A 171 -9.32 15.40 -24.97
C LEU A 171 -8.09 16.07 -24.36
N SER A 172 -8.32 17.12 -23.55
CA SER A 172 -7.28 17.84 -22.82
C SER A 172 -6.67 17.03 -21.68
N PHE A 173 -7.33 15.96 -21.23
CA PHE A 173 -6.76 15.04 -20.25
C PHE A 173 -5.44 14.42 -20.74
N VAL A 174 -5.33 14.06 -22.02
CA VAL A 174 -4.10 13.49 -22.57
C VAL A 174 -2.96 14.50 -22.56
N GLU A 175 -3.28 15.76 -22.89
CA GLU A 175 -2.32 16.87 -22.85
C GLU A 175 -1.90 17.19 -21.41
N LEU A 176 -2.82 17.15 -20.46
CA LEU A 176 -2.55 17.31 -19.03
C LEU A 176 -1.55 16.25 -18.54
N VAL A 177 -1.76 14.99 -18.90
CA VAL A 177 -0.84 13.91 -18.52
C VAL A 177 0.57 14.20 -19.04
N TYR A 178 0.71 14.59 -20.31
CA TYR A 178 2.02 14.94 -20.89
C TYR A 178 2.70 16.12 -20.16
N VAL A 179 1.94 17.16 -19.80
CA VAL A 179 2.45 18.32 -19.04
C VAL A 179 2.94 17.88 -17.65
N ILE A 180 2.24 16.95 -17.01
CA ILE A 180 2.65 16.39 -15.72
C ILE A 180 3.93 15.56 -15.88
N GLU A 181 4.05 14.72 -16.91
CA GLU A 181 5.26 13.93 -17.18
C GLU A 181 6.49 14.84 -17.43
N ASP A 182 6.36 15.85 -18.29
CA ASP A 182 7.44 16.83 -18.56
C ASP A 182 7.86 17.60 -17.30
N ALA A 183 6.89 18.01 -16.50
CA ALA A 183 7.15 18.83 -15.32
C ALA A 183 7.70 18.01 -14.14
N SER A 184 7.26 16.76 -13.97
CA SER A 184 7.64 15.91 -12.84
C SER A 184 8.81 14.98 -13.14
N GLY A 185 9.08 14.68 -14.41
CA GLY A 185 10.02 13.64 -14.84
C GLY A 185 9.55 12.21 -14.55
N VAL A 186 8.28 12.02 -14.17
CA VAL A 186 7.67 10.71 -13.91
C VAL A 186 6.93 10.25 -15.15
N GLU A 187 7.21 9.02 -15.61
CA GLU A 187 6.43 8.36 -16.67
C GLU A 187 5.08 7.88 -16.11
N ILE A 188 3.98 8.23 -16.79
CA ILE A 188 2.61 7.91 -16.39
C ILE A 188 2.04 6.85 -17.34
N ASP A 189 1.75 5.68 -16.78
CA ASP A 189 1.08 4.60 -17.50
C ASP A 189 -0.42 4.90 -17.65
N PHE A 190 -0.82 5.30 -18.87
CA PHE A 190 -2.21 5.65 -19.22
C PHE A 190 -3.22 4.54 -18.90
N ASP A 191 -2.82 3.27 -18.96
CA ASP A 191 -3.72 2.14 -18.70
C ASP A 191 -3.98 1.91 -17.21
N ARG A 192 -3.25 2.61 -16.34
CA ARG A 192 -3.29 2.44 -14.88
C ARG A 192 -3.57 3.72 -14.11
N ILE A 193 -4.01 4.76 -14.81
CA ILE A 193 -4.39 6.04 -14.23
C ILE A 193 -5.56 5.87 -13.26
N ASP A 194 -5.40 6.42 -12.05
CA ASP A 194 -6.51 6.68 -11.15
C ASP A 194 -6.98 8.12 -11.36
N LEU A 195 -8.19 8.31 -11.87
CA LEU A 195 -8.74 9.65 -12.14
C LEU A 195 -8.78 10.55 -10.89
N THR A 196 -8.81 9.96 -9.68
CA THR A 196 -8.80 10.74 -8.43
C THR A 196 -7.49 11.51 -8.24
N ASP A 197 -6.38 11.03 -8.80
CA ASP A 197 -5.08 11.74 -8.79
C ASP A 197 -5.09 12.97 -9.69
N PHE A 198 -6.09 13.13 -10.57
CA PHE A 198 -6.21 14.22 -11.54
C PHE A 198 -7.42 15.13 -11.29
N GLN A 199 -8.18 14.87 -10.23
CA GLN A 199 -9.41 15.61 -9.95
C GLN A 199 -9.15 17.06 -9.53
N SER A 200 -8.00 17.37 -8.92
CA SER A 200 -7.65 18.72 -8.50
C SER A 200 -6.16 18.98 -8.61
N VAL A 201 -5.76 20.25 -8.60
CA VAL A 201 -4.34 20.62 -8.61
C VAL A 201 -3.61 20.06 -7.38
N SER A 202 -4.24 20.06 -6.21
CA SER A 202 -3.71 19.41 -5.00
C SER A 202 -3.56 17.90 -5.14
N ALA A 203 -4.48 17.24 -5.87
CA ALA A 203 -4.38 15.81 -6.12
C ALA A 203 -3.18 15.49 -7.01
N ILE A 204 -3.02 16.27 -8.09
CA ILE A 204 -1.90 16.16 -9.03
C ILE A 204 -0.57 16.44 -8.32
N ASP A 205 -0.47 17.52 -7.55
CA ASP A 205 0.73 17.87 -6.78
C ASP A 205 1.13 16.73 -5.84
N ARG A 206 0.15 16.18 -5.10
CA ARG A 206 0.36 15.08 -4.17
C ARG A 206 0.80 13.78 -4.86
N ALA A 207 0.23 13.49 -6.03
CA ALA A 207 0.48 12.26 -6.77
C ALA A 207 1.84 12.28 -7.48
N PHE A 208 2.20 13.42 -8.09
CA PHE A 208 3.29 13.49 -9.05
C PHE A 208 4.46 14.40 -8.65
N PHE A 209 4.26 15.39 -7.77
CA PHE A 209 5.27 16.42 -7.49
C PHE A 209 5.76 16.50 -6.04
N ALA A 210 4.94 16.09 -5.06
CA ALA A 210 5.26 16.14 -3.62
C ALA A 210 6.35 15.15 -3.16
N ARG A 211 7.13 14.59 -4.09
CA ARG A 211 8.20 13.60 -3.84
C ARG A 211 9.61 14.06 -4.22
N GLY A 212 9.79 15.31 -4.68
CA GLY A 212 11.10 15.83 -5.06
C GLY A 212 11.61 16.93 -4.13
N GLU A 213 12.54 16.58 -3.22
CA GLU A 213 13.72 17.36 -2.81
C GLU A 213 14.40 16.66 -1.62
N GLY A 214 15.53 16.00 -1.89
CA GLY A 214 16.37 15.29 -0.92
C GLY A 214 16.96 14.00 -1.45
#